data_AF-A0A8S3Q1T5-F1
#
_entry.id   AF-A0A8S3Q1T5-F1
#
_cell.length_a   1.000
_cell.length_b   1.000
_cell.length_c   1.000
_cell.angle_alpha   90.00
_cell.angle_beta   90.00
_cell.angle_gamma   90.00
#
_symmetry.space_group_name_H-M   'P 1'
#
loop_
_entity.id
_entity.type
_entity.pdbx_description
1 polymer ?
#
loop_
_entity_poly.entity_id
_entity_poly.type
_entity_poly.pdbx_seq_one_letter_code
_entity_poly.pdbx_strand_id
1 'polypeptide(L)'
;MKSPPKLIKSKVSLQAVNGESLLVEGSANFTFDIGGSKINHVFHVVSDMNRNIILGRDFLQQQGVRVYFDLNCIRIGKVYVPLENDIHIASIVRVAKRTLLKPQSVNICIGKIKKHSCFLNSELLQVSAVDSGYINSEAGLLVSNSVTKIHKVNKIPVLMLNNTNKTICLNRGCVVGKVSDINTNDVSCVTKDGQTIESIDISNQKIDVPQDYLEVVRSLVNANEDIFADSDKDLGGTDTVKMFIDTGNHHPIKLKPYRTPIHKRPIVDKAIDEMLEANIIRRSRSPWSFPIVVVDKKDGSKRFCIDFRLLNRIRTRFGFYTQ
;
A
#
# COMPACT_ATOMS: atom_id res chain seq x y z
N MET A 1 28.13 25.11 3.65
CA MET A 1 28.33 23.88 4.43
C MET A 1 29.08 24.25 5.70
N LYS A 2 28.44 24.28 6.87
CA LYS A 2 29.12 24.50 8.15
C LYS A 2 29.79 23.18 8.56
N SER A 3 31.05 23.24 8.98
CA SER A 3 31.78 22.08 9.50
C SER A 3 31.00 21.44 10.67
N PRO A 4 30.99 20.09 10.78
CA PRO A 4 30.33 19.43 11.89
C PRO A 4 30.97 19.87 13.22
N PRO A 5 30.18 20.16 14.26
CA PRO A 5 30.70 20.58 15.56
C PRO A 5 31.56 19.47 16.16
N LYS A 6 32.75 19.84 16.66
CA LYS A 6 33.67 18.89 17.29
C LYS A 6 33.13 18.44 18.63
N LEU A 7 33.09 17.12 18.83
CA LEU A 7 32.74 16.49 20.09
C LEU A 7 33.86 16.72 21.12
N ILE A 8 33.51 17.29 22.27
CA ILE A 8 34.42 17.49 23.40
C ILE A 8 34.18 16.34 24.37
N LYS A 9 35.24 15.63 24.78
CA LYS A 9 35.12 14.56 25.78
C LYS A 9 34.55 15.14 27.08
N SER A 10 33.44 14.59 27.53
CA SER A 10 32.72 15.01 28.72
C SER A 10 32.84 13.92 29.79
N LYS A 11 33.02 14.31 31.05
CA LYS A 11 33.05 13.38 32.21
C LYS A 11 31.71 13.31 32.95
N VAL A 12 30.64 13.77 32.33
CA VAL A 12 29.30 13.81 32.94
C VAL A 12 28.70 12.41 32.91
N SER A 13 28.31 11.89 34.07
CA SER A 13 27.50 10.68 34.17
C SER A 13 26.02 11.05 34.13
N LEU A 14 25.29 10.52 33.14
CA LEU A 14 23.84 10.67 33.07
C LEU A 14 23.17 9.37 33.51
N GLN A 15 22.06 9.51 34.25
CA GLN A 15 21.21 8.39 34.61
C GLN A 15 19.82 8.63 34.02
N ALA A 16 19.26 7.58 33.41
CA ALA A 16 17.89 7.57 32.98
C ALA A 16 16.94 7.51 34.19
N VAL A 17 15.66 7.83 33.98
CA VAL A 17 14.64 7.88 35.05
C VAL A 17 14.39 6.50 35.68
N ASN A 18 14.74 5.42 34.98
CA ASN A 18 14.71 4.04 35.48
C ASN A 18 15.96 3.66 36.32
N GLY A 19 16.94 4.56 36.47
CA GLY A 19 18.19 4.35 37.20
C GLY A 19 19.34 3.77 36.37
N GLU A 20 19.12 3.47 35.08
CA GLU A 20 20.18 2.98 34.20
C GLU A 20 21.19 4.08 33.88
N SER A 21 22.47 3.74 33.88
CA SER A 21 23.53 4.67 33.49
C SER A 21 23.60 4.75 31.97
N LEU A 22 23.55 5.98 31.46
CA LEU A 22 23.62 6.27 30.04
C LEU A 22 25.09 6.49 29.62
N LEU A 23 25.48 5.90 28.49
CA LEU A 23 26.84 6.01 27.97
C LEU A 23 27.02 7.33 27.21
N VAL A 24 27.70 8.29 27.85
CA VAL A 24 27.93 9.63 27.29
C VAL A 24 29.21 9.61 26.45
N GLU A 25 29.08 9.81 25.14
CA GLU A 25 30.20 9.89 24.19
C GLU A 25 30.92 11.24 24.26
N GLY A 26 30.20 12.29 24.63
CA GLY A 26 30.78 13.60 24.92
C GLY A 26 29.76 14.74 24.93
N SER A 27 30.25 15.97 24.74
CA SER A 27 29.44 17.19 24.72
C SER A 27 29.70 18.00 23.47
N ALA A 28 28.65 18.62 22.93
CA ALA A 28 28.72 19.50 21.78
C ALA A 28 27.79 20.70 21.97
N ASN A 29 28.24 21.89 21.54
CA ASN A 29 27.45 23.11 21.62
C ASN A 29 26.69 23.31 20.31
N PHE A 30 25.36 23.44 20.39
CA PHE A 30 24.51 23.64 19.23
C PHE A 30 23.66 24.90 19.39
N THR A 31 23.57 25.66 18.30
CA THR A 31 22.61 26.74 18.16
C THR A 31 21.44 26.26 17.31
N PHE A 32 20.23 26.28 17.86
CA PHE A 32 19.01 25.86 17.18
C PHE A 32 17.91 26.90 17.36
N ASP A 33 16.85 26.79 16.56
CA ASP A 33 15.71 27.71 16.58
C ASP A 33 14.50 27.02 17.22
N ILE A 34 13.88 27.69 18.19
CA ILE A 34 12.56 27.32 18.71
C ILE A 34 11.64 28.54 18.63
N GLY A 35 10.56 28.45 17.86
CA GLY A 35 9.56 29.51 17.75
C GLY A 35 10.08 30.83 17.18
N GLY A 36 11.11 30.81 16.34
CA GLY A 36 11.78 31.99 15.78
C GLY A 36 12.86 32.58 16.69
N SER A 37 13.16 31.93 17.83
CA SER A 37 14.23 32.35 18.75
C SER A 37 15.43 31.43 18.62
N LYS A 38 16.60 32.00 18.28
CA LYS A 38 17.88 31.27 18.24
C LYS A 38 18.43 31.09 19.65
N ILE A 39 18.56 29.83 20.07
CA ILE A 39 19.03 29.45 21.41
C ILE A 39 20.33 28.65 21.26
N ASN A 40 21.32 28.96 22.10
CA ASN A 40 22.56 28.22 22.18
C ASN A 40 22.55 27.33 23.44
N HIS A 41 22.78 26.03 23.27
CA HIS A 41 22.77 25.08 24.38
C HIS A 41 23.80 23.97 24.18
N VAL A 42 24.35 23.51 25.30
CA VAL A 42 25.32 22.41 25.32
C VAL A 42 24.55 21.10 25.44
N PHE A 43 24.67 20.24 24.44
CA PHE A 43 24.08 18.91 24.43
C PHE A 43 25.11 17.86 24.82
N HIS A 44 24.66 16.84 25.52
CA HIS A 44 25.41 15.62 25.79
C HIS A 44 25.02 14.57 24.75
N VAL A 45 26.01 14.05 24.02
CA VAL A 45 25.81 12.98 23.03
C VAL A 45 25.85 11.66 23.77
N VAL A 46 24.78 10.89 23.65
CA VAL A 46 24.58 9.61 24.33
C VAL A 46 24.24 8.58 23.27
N SER A 47 24.87 7.41 23.33
CA SER A 47 24.52 6.28 22.48
C SER A 47 23.20 5.64 22.90
N ASP A 48 22.51 4.99 21.96
CA ASP A 48 21.30 4.19 22.20
C ASP A 48 20.08 4.96 22.74
N MET A 49 19.95 6.24 22.39
CA MET A 49 18.76 7.04 22.72
C MET A 49 17.63 6.82 21.71
N ASN A 50 16.40 6.68 22.23
CA ASN A 50 15.17 6.54 21.42
C ASN A 50 14.63 7.86 20.85
N ARG A 51 15.30 8.98 21.12
CA ARG A 51 14.94 10.33 20.68
C ARG A 51 16.21 11.05 20.22
N ASN A 52 16.10 11.75 19.10
CA ASN A 52 17.22 12.51 18.53
C ASN A 52 17.71 13.62 19.49
N ILE A 53 16.78 14.29 20.17
CA ILE A 53 17.07 15.39 21.10
C ILE A 53 16.09 15.30 22.29
N ILE A 54 16.62 15.45 23.50
CA ILE A 54 15.84 15.63 24.72
C ILE A 54 16.27 16.93 25.37
N LEU A 55 15.31 17.82 25.62
CA LEU A 55 15.53 19.05 26.40
C LEU A 55 15.10 18.78 27.84
N GLY A 56 16.08 18.77 28.74
CA GLY A 56 15.88 18.46 30.14
C GLY A 56 15.48 19.67 30.98
N ARG A 57 15.42 19.45 32.29
CA ARG A 57 15.16 20.50 33.30
C ARG A 57 16.24 21.58 33.28
N ASP A 58 17.47 21.22 32.97
CA ASP A 58 18.61 22.12 32.80
C ASP A 58 18.33 23.19 31.75
N PHE A 59 17.88 22.79 30.56
CA PHE A 59 17.45 23.71 29.51
C PHE A 59 16.28 24.58 29.96
N LEU A 60 15.25 23.96 30.55
CA LEU A 60 14.05 24.68 31.00
C LEU A 60 14.39 25.76 32.03
N GLN A 61 15.29 25.45 32.96
CA GLN A 61 15.74 26.38 33.99
C GLN A 61 16.66 27.46 33.43
N GLN A 62 17.62 27.09 32.57
CA GLN A 62 18.58 28.02 31.97
C GLN A 62 17.89 29.07 31.08
N GLN A 63 16.89 28.65 30.31
CA GLN A 63 16.16 29.54 29.39
C GLN A 63 14.88 30.13 30.01
N GLY A 64 14.59 29.84 31.28
CA GLY A 64 13.40 30.35 31.98
C GLY A 64 12.07 29.93 31.34
N VAL A 65 12.03 28.71 30.78
CA VAL A 65 10.86 28.19 30.06
C VAL A 65 9.72 27.92 31.04
N ARG A 66 8.53 28.45 30.73
CA ARG A 66 7.30 28.12 31.47
C ARG A 66 6.43 27.20 30.64
N VAL A 67 5.97 26.10 31.24
CA VAL A 67 5.09 25.13 30.58
C VAL A 67 3.66 25.40 31.04
N TYR A 68 2.77 25.64 30.08
CA TYR A 68 1.33 25.85 30.29
C TYR A 68 0.58 24.62 29.76
N PHE A 69 0.20 23.71 30.66
CA PHE A 69 -0.48 22.46 30.29
C PHE A 69 -1.93 22.68 29.84
N ASP A 70 -2.59 23.69 30.42
CA ASP A 70 -3.94 24.14 30.09
C ASP A 70 -4.02 24.69 28.67
N LEU A 71 -3.03 25.49 28.28
CA LEU A 71 -2.92 26.08 26.94
C LEU A 71 -2.15 25.20 25.95
N ASN A 72 -1.66 24.04 26.39
CA ASN A 72 -0.85 23.11 25.62
C ASN A 72 0.31 23.82 24.88
N CYS A 73 1.06 24.66 25.58
CA CYS A 73 2.15 25.44 25.01
C CYS A 73 3.29 25.68 26.01
N ILE A 74 4.47 26.00 25.49
CA ILE A 74 5.61 26.47 26.28
C ILE A 74 5.89 27.93 25.96
N ARG A 75 6.26 28.69 26.98
CA ARG A 75 6.68 30.09 26.83
C ARG A 75 8.18 30.19 27.04
N ILE A 76 8.89 30.62 26.01
CA ILE A 76 10.32 30.91 26.03
C ILE A 76 10.47 32.42 25.83
N GLY A 77 10.85 33.14 26.89
CA GLY A 77 10.88 34.60 26.86
C GLY A 77 9.49 35.20 26.56
N LYS A 78 9.34 35.82 25.38
CA LYS A 78 8.07 36.41 24.90
C LYS A 78 7.32 35.53 23.89
N VAL A 79 7.91 34.42 23.46
CA VAL A 79 7.35 33.55 22.42
C VAL A 79 6.57 32.42 23.07
N TYR A 80 5.35 32.17 22.56
CA TYR A 80 4.57 30.99 22.88
C TYR A 80 4.74 29.98 21.76
N VAL A 81 5.18 28.77 22.11
CA VAL A 81 5.36 27.67 21.17
C VAL A 81 4.35 26.58 21.53
N PRO A 82 3.43 26.22 20.62
CA PRO A 82 2.46 25.17 20.88
C PRO A 82 3.17 23.82 21.05
N LEU A 83 2.72 23.04 22.03
CA LEU A 83 3.17 21.67 22.23
C LEU A 83 2.38 20.75 21.30
N GLU A 84 3.08 20.05 20.43
CA GLU A 84 2.48 19.00 19.62
C GLU A 84 2.50 17.67 20.38
N ASN A 85 1.43 16.89 20.23
CA ASN A 85 1.40 15.53 20.74
C ASN A 85 2.37 14.69 19.92
N ASP A 86 3.25 13.99 20.62
CA ASP A 86 4.25 13.14 20.01
C ASP A 86 3.59 12.03 19.17
N ILE A 87 3.77 12.12 17.84
CA ILE A 87 3.28 11.16 16.85
C ILE A 87 3.76 9.74 17.20
N HIS A 88 4.94 9.62 17.84
CA HIS A 88 5.48 8.34 18.24
C HIS A 88 4.71 7.67 19.38
N ILE A 89 4.03 8.41 20.26
CA ILE A 89 3.21 7.81 21.33
C ILE A 89 1.85 7.40 20.78
N ALA A 90 1.31 8.20 19.87
CA ALA A 90 0.05 7.93 19.18
C ALA A 90 0.14 6.72 18.24
N SER A 91 1.30 6.51 17.62
CA SER A 91 1.58 5.37 16.73
C SER A 91 1.78 4.02 17.45
N ILE A 92 1.91 3.99 18.78
CA ILE A 92 2.09 2.72 19.50
C ILE A 92 0.78 1.93 19.52
N VAL A 93 0.82 0.73 18.95
CA VAL A 93 -0.26 -0.25 19.00
C VAL A 93 -0.19 -1.01 20.31
N ARG A 94 -1.30 -1.01 21.06
CA ARG A 94 -1.44 -1.79 22.29
C ARG A 94 -2.53 -2.85 22.18
N VAL A 95 -2.33 -4.02 22.75
CA VAL A 95 -3.31 -5.12 22.75
C VAL A 95 -4.66 -4.65 23.30
N ALA A 96 -5.73 -4.80 22.49
CA ALA A 96 -7.07 -4.36 22.87
C ALA A 96 -7.73 -5.29 23.91
N LYS A 97 -7.47 -6.59 23.81
CA LYS A 97 -7.99 -7.64 24.70
C LYS A 97 -6.95 -8.74 24.90
N ARG A 98 -6.97 -9.39 26.06
CA ARG A 98 -6.09 -10.53 26.34
C ARG A 98 -6.20 -11.56 25.19
N THR A 99 -5.05 -11.91 24.60
CA THR A 99 -4.99 -12.74 23.39
C THR A 99 -3.95 -13.83 23.60
N LEU A 100 -4.33 -15.07 23.27
CA LEU A 100 -3.46 -16.24 23.35
C LEU A 100 -2.90 -16.53 21.96
N LEU A 101 -1.57 -16.58 21.85
CA LEU A 101 -0.87 -16.91 20.63
C LEU A 101 -0.50 -18.38 20.68
N LYS A 102 -1.07 -19.17 19.77
CA LYS A 102 -0.80 -20.60 19.70
C LYS A 102 0.68 -20.84 19.33
N PRO A 103 1.31 -21.91 19.84
CA PRO A 103 2.69 -22.26 19.46
C PRO A 103 2.77 -22.60 17.97
N GLN A 104 3.96 -22.39 17.38
CA GLN A 104 4.27 -22.69 15.98
C GLN A 104 3.19 -22.26 14.97
N SER A 105 2.67 -21.03 15.10
CA SER A 105 1.55 -20.59 14.29
C SER A 105 1.51 -19.08 14.05
N VAL A 106 0.80 -18.72 12.98
CA VAL A 106 0.44 -17.34 12.66
C VAL A 106 -0.86 -16.98 13.38
N ASN A 107 -0.82 -15.89 14.14
CA ASN A 107 -1.92 -15.43 14.99
C ASN A 107 -2.24 -13.97 14.66
N ILE A 108 -3.53 -13.60 14.74
CA ILE A 108 -3.96 -12.21 14.57
C ILE A 108 -4.31 -11.65 15.94
N CYS A 109 -3.59 -10.62 16.37
CA CYS A 109 -3.86 -9.89 17.60
C CYS A 109 -4.57 -8.57 17.27
N ILE A 110 -5.65 -8.24 17.97
CA ILE A 110 -6.32 -6.95 17.78
C ILE A 110 -5.66 -5.90 18.68
N GLY A 111 -5.02 -4.93 18.05
CA GLY A 111 -4.43 -3.76 18.67
C GLY A 111 -5.39 -2.57 18.73
N LYS A 112 -5.06 -1.61 19.61
CA LYS A 112 -5.73 -0.32 19.77
C LYS A 112 -4.68 0.79 19.78
N ILE A 113 -4.97 1.87 19.05
CA ILE A 113 -4.15 3.09 19.02
C ILE A 113 -4.88 4.27 19.65
N LYS A 114 -4.13 5.29 20.11
CA LYS A 114 -4.70 6.52 20.63
C LYS A 114 -5.29 7.33 19.46
N LYS A 115 -6.44 8.00 19.67
CA LYS A 115 -6.98 8.93 18.66
C LYS A 115 -5.98 10.06 18.47
N HIS A 116 -5.55 10.28 17.24
CA HIS A 116 -4.68 11.38 16.85
C HIS A 116 -5.06 11.86 15.45
N SER A 117 -4.92 13.16 15.20
CA SER A 117 -5.31 13.80 13.94
C SER A 117 -4.56 13.24 12.73
N CYS A 118 -3.30 12.83 12.91
CA CYS A 118 -2.48 12.28 11.82
C CYS A 118 -3.05 11.00 11.20
N PHE A 119 -3.84 10.21 11.94
CA PHE A 119 -4.41 8.96 11.43
C PHE A 119 -5.86 9.07 10.94
N LEU A 120 -6.47 10.27 11.03
CA LEU A 120 -7.87 10.46 10.61
C LEU A 120 -8.02 10.55 9.09
N ASN A 121 -6.96 10.99 8.40
CA ASN A 121 -6.97 11.21 6.95
C ASN A 121 -6.24 10.11 6.17
N SER A 122 -5.49 9.23 6.86
CA SER A 122 -4.71 8.18 6.21
C SER A 122 -5.57 6.97 5.88
N GLU A 123 -5.70 6.64 4.60
CA GLU A 123 -6.47 5.47 4.15
C GLU A 123 -5.78 4.14 4.46
N LEU A 124 -4.44 4.11 4.47
CA LEU A 124 -3.62 2.91 4.67
C LEU A 124 -2.48 3.21 5.65
N LEU A 125 -2.27 2.28 6.58
CA LEU A 125 -1.23 2.38 7.58
C LEU A 125 -0.39 1.11 7.63
N GLN A 126 0.91 1.27 7.80
CA GLN A 126 1.84 0.17 8.02
C GLN A 126 1.99 -0.08 9.51
N VAL A 127 1.78 -1.33 9.91
CA VAL A 127 2.12 -1.83 11.23
C VAL A 127 3.49 -2.49 11.14
N SER A 128 4.37 -2.17 12.07
CA SER A 128 5.70 -2.78 12.22
C SER A 128 6.01 -3.11 13.68
N ALA A 129 7.06 -3.92 13.88
CA ALA A 129 7.58 -4.20 15.22
C ALA A 129 8.09 -2.91 15.91
N VAL A 130 8.07 -2.89 17.24
CA VAL A 130 8.71 -1.81 18.02
C VAL A 130 10.13 -2.24 18.35
N ASP A 131 11.09 -1.32 18.30
CA ASP A 131 12.51 -1.60 18.62
C ASP A 131 12.74 -1.96 20.10
N SER A 132 11.75 -1.72 20.97
CA SER A 132 11.84 -1.98 22.41
C SER A 132 10.54 -2.58 22.97
N GLY A 133 10.66 -3.44 23.99
CA GLY A 133 9.54 -4.02 24.73
C GLY A 133 9.50 -5.55 24.74
N TYR A 134 8.45 -6.10 25.35
CA TYR A 134 8.29 -7.54 25.61
C TYR A 134 8.43 -8.42 24.36
N ILE A 135 8.02 -7.91 23.20
CA ILE A 135 8.11 -8.64 21.93
C ILE A 135 9.54 -8.85 21.49
N ASN A 136 10.40 -7.83 21.60
CA ASN A 136 11.80 -7.96 21.21
C ASN A 136 12.61 -8.77 22.22
N SER A 137 12.16 -8.87 23.47
CA SER A 137 12.83 -9.69 24.48
C SER A 137 12.51 -11.18 24.38
N GLU A 138 11.34 -11.56 23.83
CA GLU A 138 10.93 -12.96 23.71
C GLU A 138 11.41 -13.57 22.40
N ALA A 139 12.49 -14.36 22.46
CA ALA A 139 13.04 -15.05 21.31
C ALA A 139 11.99 -15.97 20.66
N GLY A 140 11.66 -15.71 19.40
CA GLY A 140 10.71 -16.49 18.61
C GLY A 140 9.29 -15.91 18.53
N LEU A 141 9.02 -14.77 19.19
CA LEU A 141 7.81 -13.99 18.94
C LEU A 141 8.13 -12.85 17.95
N LEU A 142 7.45 -12.82 16.81
CA LEU A 142 7.69 -11.83 15.77
C LEU A 142 6.41 -11.09 15.41
N VAL A 143 6.53 -9.79 15.13
CA VAL A 143 5.48 -8.96 14.54
C VAL A 143 5.78 -8.86 13.06
N SER A 144 4.82 -9.22 12.21
CA SER A 144 4.99 -9.09 10.77
C SER A 144 4.64 -7.67 10.33
N ASN A 145 5.45 -7.12 9.42
CA ASN A 145 5.11 -5.87 8.76
C ASN A 145 3.85 -6.07 7.93
N SER A 146 2.80 -5.29 8.20
CA SER A 146 1.51 -5.46 7.53
C SER A 146 0.86 -4.12 7.21
N VAL A 147 0.20 -4.04 6.06
CA VAL A 147 -0.60 -2.86 5.68
C VAL A 147 -2.05 -3.08 6.12
N THR A 148 -2.62 -2.12 6.83
CA THR A 148 -3.95 -2.23 7.43
C THR A 148 -4.72 -0.91 7.36
N LYS A 149 -6.04 -0.98 7.43
CA LYS A 149 -6.93 0.18 7.58
C LYS A 149 -7.38 0.31 9.03
N ILE A 150 -7.56 1.53 9.53
CA ILE A 150 -8.16 1.75 10.85
C ILE A 150 -9.66 1.45 10.77
N HIS A 151 -10.12 0.47 11.55
CA HIS A 151 -11.56 0.26 11.73
C HIS A 151 -12.16 1.31 12.66
N LYS A 152 -13.48 1.55 12.56
CA LYS A 152 -14.32 2.58 13.23
C LYS A 152 -14.09 2.81 14.75
N VAL A 153 -13.32 1.97 15.44
CA VAL A 153 -13.04 2.03 16.90
C VAL A 153 -11.54 2.11 17.23
N ASN A 154 -10.70 2.66 16.34
CA ASN A 154 -9.23 2.69 16.50
C ASN A 154 -8.61 1.31 16.73
N LYS A 155 -9.21 0.29 16.15
CA LYS A 155 -8.72 -1.09 16.24
C LYS A 155 -7.98 -1.44 14.98
N ILE A 156 -6.82 -2.04 15.14
CA ILE A 156 -5.94 -2.45 14.05
C ILE A 156 -5.57 -3.92 14.26
N PRO A 157 -5.76 -4.79 13.26
CA PRO A 157 -5.23 -6.15 13.31
C PRO A 157 -3.70 -6.12 13.20
N VAL A 158 -3.02 -6.88 14.05
CA VAL A 158 -1.56 -7.05 14.04
C VAL A 158 -1.27 -8.53 13.82
N LEU A 159 -0.51 -8.83 12.76
CA LEU A 159 -0.12 -10.19 12.43
C LEU A 159 1.11 -10.58 13.27
N MET A 160 0.95 -11.61 14.08
CA MET A 160 1.95 -12.10 15.03
C MET A 160 2.33 -13.53 14.68
N LEU A 161 3.63 -13.81 14.68
CA LEU A 161 4.17 -15.14 14.43
C LEU A 161 4.79 -15.66 15.72
N ASN A 162 4.24 -16.75 16.24
CA ASN A 162 4.78 -17.42 17.42
C ASN A 162 5.51 -18.69 16.95
N ASN A 163 6.84 -18.61 16.86
CA ASN A 163 7.70 -19.74 16.53
C ASN A 163 8.14 -20.54 17.76
N THR A 164 7.68 -20.16 18.95
CA THR A 164 7.99 -20.90 20.17
C THR A 164 7.09 -22.13 20.29
N ASN A 165 7.52 -23.08 21.12
CA ASN A 165 6.74 -24.27 21.46
C ASN A 165 5.75 -24.02 22.61
N LYS A 166 5.57 -22.77 23.04
CA LYS A 166 4.70 -22.39 24.15
C LYS A 166 3.58 -21.47 23.67
N THR A 167 2.42 -21.57 24.33
CA THR A 167 1.36 -20.59 24.13
C THR A 167 1.76 -19.31 24.85
N ILE A 168 1.88 -18.20 24.10
CA ILE A 168 2.21 -16.90 24.66
C ILE A 168 0.92 -16.13 24.94
N CYS A 169 0.80 -15.58 26.15
CA CYS A 169 -0.36 -14.81 26.54
C CYS A 169 -0.05 -13.32 26.54
N LEU A 170 -0.63 -12.59 25.60
CA LEU A 170 -0.54 -11.14 25.56
C LEU A 170 -1.67 -10.51 26.37
N ASN A 171 -1.31 -9.73 27.39
CA ASN A 171 -2.28 -9.02 28.22
C ASN A 171 -2.77 -7.73 27.53
N ARG A 172 -3.99 -7.30 27.89
CA ARG A 172 -4.54 -6.01 27.44
C ARG A 172 -3.58 -4.88 27.82
N GLY A 173 -3.31 -3.98 26.88
CA GLY A 173 -2.40 -2.84 27.07
C GLY A 173 -0.93 -3.11 26.75
N CYS A 174 -0.54 -4.38 26.55
CA CYS A 174 0.81 -4.73 26.10
C CYS A 174 1.12 -4.07 24.74
N VAL A 175 2.34 -3.54 24.59
CA VAL A 175 2.79 -2.91 23.34
C VAL A 175 3.11 -4.00 22.33
N VAL A 176 2.50 -3.93 21.15
CA VAL A 176 2.65 -4.96 20.11
C VAL A 176 3.25 -4.48 18.80
N GLY A 177 3.29 -3.18 18.55
CA GLY A 177 3.77 -2.66 17.29
C GLY A 177 3.73 -1.15 17.26
N LYS A 178 4.26 -0.59 16.19
CA LYS A 178 4.16 0.82 15.82
C LYS A 178 3.39 0.93 14.50
N VAL A 179 2.69 2.04 14.33
CA VAL A 179 2.01 2.41 13.10
C VAL A 179 2.72 3.58 12.43
N SER A 180 2.91 3.51 11.12
CA SER A 180 3.36 4.63 10.30
C SER A 180 2.43 4.82 9.10
N ASP A 181 2.33 6.05 8.64
CA ASP A 181 1.69 6.33 7.35
C ASP A 181 2.52 5.72 6.23
N ILE A 182 1.82 5.21 5.22
CA ILE A 182 2.45 4.70 3.99
C ILE A 182 2.40 5.83 2.98
N ASN A 183 3.56 6.19 2.44
CA ASN A 183 3.61 7.05 1.28
C ASN A 183 3.13 6.24 0.07
N THR A 184 1.91 6.50 -0.41
CA THR A 184 1.30 5.79 -1.53
C THR A 184 2.08 5.96 -2.84
N ASN A 185 2.99 6.93 -2.91
CA ASN A 185 3.90 7.11 -4.05
C ASN A 185 4.90 5.94 -4.20
N ASP A 186 5.18 5.18 -3.13
CA ASP A 186 6.10 4.04 -3.15
C ASP A 186 5.39 2.69 -3.38
N VAL A 187 4.05 2.70 -3.55
CA VAL A 187 3.26 1.49 -3.81
C VAL A 187 2.97 1.43 -5.31
N SER A 188 3.96 1.01 -6.10
CA SER A 188 3.67 0.53 -7.45
C SER A 188 2.80 -0.71 -7.36
N CYS A 189 1.70 -0.73 -8.10
CA CYS A 189 0.82 -1.88 -8.21
C CYS A 189 1.61 -3.05 -8.83
N VAL A 190 2.06 -4.00 -8.00
CA VAL A 190 2.69 -5.22 -8.49
C VAL A 190 1.57 -6.22 -8.77
N THR A 191 1.17 -6.32 -10.03
CA THR A 191 0.43 -7.49 -10.52
C THR A 191 1.34 -8.73 -10.47
N LYS A 192 0.76 -9.94 -10.49
CA LYS A 192 1.52 -11.20 -10.38
C LYS A 192 2.63 -11.38 -11.44
N ASP A 193 2.64 -10.54 -12.48
CA ASP A 193 3.58 -10.57 -13.58
C ASP A 193 4.53 -9.35 -13.62
N GLY A 194 4.56 -8.51 -12.57
CA GLY A 194 5.52 -7.41 -12.44
C GLY A 194 5.35 -6.28 -13.47
N GLN A 195 4.20 -6.21 -14.14
CA GLN A 195 3.88 -5.11 -15.05
C GLN A 195 3.17 -4.00 -14.27
N THR A 196 3.80 -2.83 -14.25
CA THR A 196 3.21 -1.57 -13.79
C THR A 196 2.04 -1.25 -14.71
N ILE A 197 0.85 -1.07 -14.14
CA ILE A 197 -0.27 -0.50 -14.89
C ILE A 197 0.12 0.97 -15.12
N GLU A 198 0.36 1.34 -16.37
CA GLU A 198 0.47 2.75 -16.74
C GLU A 198 -0.88 3.40 -16.44
N SER A 199 -0.85 4.46 -15.64
CA SER A 199 -2.07 5.15 -15.26
C SER A 199 -2.85 5.56 -16.51
N ILE A 200 -4.15 5.27 -16.60
CA ILE A 200 -4.98 5.66 -17.77
C ILE A 200 -4.90 7.18 -17.96
N ASP A 201 -4.11 7.64 -18.94
CA ASP A 201 -3.93 9.06 -19.24
C ASP A 201 -5.04 9.56 -20.19
N ILE A 202 -6.15 9.99 -19.59
CA ILE A 202 -7.32 10.51 -20.30
C ILE A 202 -7.10 11.95 -20.79
N SER A 203 -5.93 12.57 -20.52
CA SER A 203 -5.68 13.97 -20.89
C SER A 203 -5.75 14.22 -22.41
N ASN A 204 -5.46 13.20 -23.21
CA ASN A 204 -5.42 13.25 -24.67
C ASN A 204 -6.67 12.70 -25.37
N GLN A 205 -7.66 12.16 -24.64
CA GLN A 205 -8.88 11.64 -25.24
C GLN A 205 -9.96 12.71 -25.38
N LYS A 206 -10.58 12.79 -26.57
CA LYS A 206 -11.67 13.73 -26.86
C LYS A 206 -12.96 13.22 -26.21
N ILE A 207 -13.17 13.56 -24.94
CA ILE A 207 -14.39 13.23 -24.20
C ILE A 207 -15.53 14.12 -24.69
N ASP A 208 -16.60 13.51 -25.22
CA ASP A 208 -17.81 14.22 -25.67
C ASP A 208 -18.74 14.49 -24.48
N VAL A 209 -18.34 15.44 -23.63
CA VAL A 209 -19.07 15.84 -22.42
C VAL A 209 -19.03 17.38 -22.33
N PRO A 210 -20.13 18.04 -21.91
CA PRO A 210 -20.11 19.48 -21.67
C PRO A 210 -19.01 19.90 -20.70
N GLN A 211 -18.42 21.07 -20.90
CA GLN A 211 -17.23 21.53 -20.17
C GLN A 211 -17.39 21.48 -18.64
N ASP A 212 -18.59 21.74 -18.14
CA ASP A 212 -18.91 21.75 -16.70
C ASP A 212 -18.75 20.38 -16.01
N TYR A 213 -18.82 19.28 -16.78
CA TYR A 213 -18.74 17.92 -16.24
C TYR A 213 -17.39 17.23 -16.50
N LEU A 214 -16.47 17.87 -17.24
CA LEU A 214 -15.18 17.26 -17.58
C LEU A 214 -14.35 16.95 -16.34
N GLU A 215 -14.32 17.83 -15.35
CA GLU A 215 -13.58 17.59 -14.11
C GLU A 215 -14.18 16.45 -13.29
N VAL A 216 -15.51 16.40 -13.19
CA VAL A 216 -16.22 15.33 -12.47
C VAL A 216 -15.97 13.97 -13.12
N VAL A 217 -16.03 13.91 -14.45
CA VAL A 217 -15.75 12.67 -15.20
C VAL A 217 -14.30 12.25 -15.02
N ARG A 218 -13.33 13.17 -15.10
CA ARG A 218 -11.91 12.85 -14.85
C ARG A 218 -11.68 12.32 -13.44
N SER A 219 -12.26 12.95 -12.43
CA SER A 219 -12.16 12.47 -11.05
C SER A 219 -12.77 11.07 -10.89
N LEU A 220 -13.88 10.80 -11.58
CA LEU A 220 -14.53 9.49 -11.52
C LEU A 220 -13.71 8.39 -12.19
N VAL A 221 -13.15 8.64 -13.38
CA VAL A 221 -12.35 7.64 -14.08
C VAL A 221 -11.05 7.37 -13.33
N ASN A 222 -10.38 8.41 -12.84
CA ASN A 222 -9.17 8.25 -12.01
C ASN A 222 -9.46 7.51 -10.69
N ALA A 223 -10.63 7.74 -10.09
CA ALA A 223 -11.01 7.06 -8.85
C ALA A 223 -11.40 5.59 -9.06
N ASN A 224 -11.73 5.17 -10.29
CA ASN A 224 -12.17 3.82 -10.64
C ASN A 224 -11.34 3.24 -11.78
N GLU A 225 -10.06 3.59 -11.82
CA GLU A 225 -9.16 3.23 -12.92
C GLU A 225 -9.10 1.71 -13.14
N ASP A 226 -9.22 0.93 -12.08
CA ASP A 226 -9.23 -0.53 -12.07
C ASP A 226 -10.46 -1.17 -12.76
N ILE A 227 -11.51 -0.38 -13.01
CA ILE A 227 -12.76 -0.84 -13.64
C ILE A 227 -12.75 -0.57 -15.15
N PHE A 228 -11.99 0.42 -15.61
CA PHE A 228 -11.96 0.84 -17.01
C PHE A 228 -10.82 0.15 -17.76
N ALA A 229 -11.10 -0.32 -18.98
CA ALA A 229 -10.09 -0.82 -19.89
C ALA A 229 -9.82 0.24 -20.97
N ASP A 230 -8.55 0.61 -21.18
CA ASP A 230 -8.15 1.52 -22.25
C ASP A 230 -7.88 0.75 -23.55
N SER A 231 -7.39 -0.48 -23.42
CA SER A 231 -7.06 -1.36 -24.53
C SER A 231 -7.52 -2.81 -24.30
N ASP A 232 -7.50 -3.62 -25.37
CA ASP A 232 -7.76 -5.06 -25.28
C ASP A 232 -6.74 -5.79 -24.39
N LYS A 233 -5.59 -5.18 -24.07
CA LYS A 233 -4.60 -5.73 -23.13
C LYS A 233 -5.05 -5.63 -21.68
N ASP A 234 -5.94 -4.70 -21.37
CA ASP A 234 -6.46 -4.44 -20.03
C ASP A 234 -7.69 -5.30 -19.71
N LEU A 235 -8.11 -6.13 -20.66
CA LEU A 235 -9.25 -7.03 -20.48
C LEU A 235 -8.93 -8.06 -19.39
N GLY A 236 -9.63 -7.94 -18.26
CA GLY A 236 -9.60 -8.93 -17.20
C GLY A 236 -10.25 -10.27 -17.59
N GLY A 237 -9.97 -11.30 -16.80
CA GLY A 237 -10.57 -12.64 -16.94
C GLY A 237 -11.09 -13.17 -15.61
N THR A 238 -12.04 -14.11 -15.66
CA THR A 238 -12.53 -14.81 -14.47
C THR A 238 -12.47 -16.32 -14.68
N ASP A 239 -11.90 -17.02 -13.70
CA ASP A 239 -11.87 -18.49 -13.67
C ASP A 239 -13.08 -19.10 -12.94
N THR A 240 -13.97 -18.26 -12.40
CA THR A 240 -15.11 -18.70 -11.58
C THR A 240 -16.06 -19.62 -12.34
N VAL A 241 -16.31 -19.33 -13.63
CA VAL A 241 -17.16 -20.15 -14.50
C VAL A 241 -16.48 -20.33 -15.84
N LYS A 242 -16.26 -21.58 -16.26
CA LYS A 242 -15.77 -21.92 -17.59
C LYS A 242 -16.94 -22.25 -18.50
N MET A 243 -17.07 -21.51 -19.61
CA MET A 243 -18.11 -21.78 -20.59
C MET A 243 -17.81 -23.06 -21.37
N PHE A 244 -18.74 -24.02 -21.31
CA PHE A 244 -18.72 -25.22 -22.14
C PHE A 244 -19.66 -25.05 -23.34
N ILE A 245 -19.17 -25.31 -24.55
CA ILE A 245 -19.97 -25.27 -25.77
C ILE A 245 -20.37 -26.69 -26.12
N ASP A 246 -21.63 -27.04 -25.87
CA ASP A 246 -22.17 -28.34 -26.23
C ASP A 246 -22.50 -28.41 -27.74
N THR A 247 -21.83 -29.32 -28.44
CA THR A 247 -22.06 -29.64 -29.86
C THR A 247 -22.76 -30.99 -30.04
N GLY A 248 -23.28 -31.58 -28.97
CA GLY A 248 -23.86 -32.92 -28.95
C GLY A 248 -22.89 -33.97 -29.50
N ASN A 249 -23.42 -34.93 -30.27
CA ASN A 249 -22.66 -36.02 -30.88
C ASN A 249 -22.01 -35.66 -32.24
N HIS A 250 -21.88 -34.36 -32.57
CA HIS A 250 -21.37 -33.95 -33.87
C HIS A 250 -19.84 -34.11 -33.96
N HIS A 251 -19.35 -34.65 -35.09
CA HIS A 251 -17.91 -34.77 -35.36
C HIS A 251 -17.23 -33.39 -35.60
N PRO A 252 -15.92 -33.26 -35.38
CA PRO A 252 -15.22 -32.00 -35.62
C PRO A 252 -15.36 -31.46 -37.05
N ILE A 253 -15.65 -30.16 -37.17
CA ILE A 253 -15.72 -29.47 -38.46
C ILE A 253 -14.39 -28.78 -38.73
N LYS A 254 -13.75 -29.13 -39.86
CA LYS A 254 -12.51 -28.51 -40.34
C LYS A 254 -12.73 -27.83 -41.68
N LEU A 255 -12.79 -26.51 -41.66
CA LEU A 255 -12.91 -25.68 -42.86
C LEU A 255 -11.56 -25.16 -43.31
N LYS A 256 -11.40 -24.99 -44.63
CA LYS A 256 -10.20 -24.37 -45.21
C LYS A 256 -10.26 -22.84 -45.01
N PRO A 257 -9.16 -22.18 -44.62
CA PRO A 257 -9.07 -20.73 -44.60
C PRO A 257 -9.42 -20.12 -45.96
N TYR A 258 -10.14 -19.00 -45.97
CA TYR A 258 -10.39 -18.26 -47.19
C TYR A 258 -9.10 -17.65 -47.74
N ARG A 259 -9.04 -17.48 -49.06
CA ARG A 259 -7.92 -16.81 -49.71
C ARG A 259 -7.91 -15.34 -49.28
N THR A 260 -6.93 -14.97 -48.46
CA THR A 260 -6.74 -13.57 -48.04
C THR A 260 -5.91 -12.83 -49.09
N PRO A 261 -6.44 -11.75 -49.71
CA PRO A 261 -5.68 -10.90 -50.62
C PRO A 261 -4.42 -10.36 -49.96
N ILE A 262 -3.34 -10.17 -50.73
CA ILE A 262 -2.02 -9.78 -50.20
C ILE A 262 -2.10 -8.52 -49.33
N HIS A 263 -2.85 -7.51 -49.76
CA HIS A 263 -3.02 -6.25 -49.02
C HIS A 263 -3.77 -6.40 -47.68
N LYS A 264 -4.51 -7.49 -47.44
CA LYS A 264 -5.22 -7.74 -46.18
C LYS A 264 -4.43 -8.60 -45.20
N ARG A 265 -3.40 -9.32 -45.66
CA ARG A 265 -2.55 -10.16 -44.79
C ARG A 265 -1.92 -9.42 -43.62
N PRO A 266 -1.26 -8.26 -43.80
CA PRO A 266 -0.60 -7.58 -42.68
C PRO A 266 -1.59 -7.14 -41.58
N ILE A 267 -2.83 -6.84 -41.95
CA ILE A 267 -3.91 -6.48 -41.00
C ILE A 267 -4.30 -7.70 -40.15
N VAL A 268 -4.41 -8.87 -40.79
CA VAL A 268 -4.74 -10.13 -40.13
C VAL A 268 -3.60 -10.55 -39.20
N ASP A 269 -2.36 -10.47 -39.67
CA ASP A 269 -1.18 -10.87 -38.89
C ASP A 269 -1.01 -9.97 -37.66
N LYS A 270 -1.12 -8.64 -37.83
CA LYS A 270 -1.07 -7.68 -36.72
C LYS A 270 -2.14 -7.95 -35.66
N ALA A 271 -3.39 -8.21 -36.07
CA ALA A 271 -4.46 -8.51 -35.12
C ALA A 271 -4.21 -9.82 -34.35
N ILE A 272 -3.63 -10.83 -35.00
CA ILE A 272 -3.25 -12.09 -34.34
C ILE A 272 -2.17 -11.84 -33.29
N ASP A 273 -1.15 -11.06 -33.61
CA ASP A 273 -0.06 -10.73 -32.69
C ASP A 273 -0.58 -9.95 -31.48
N GLU A 274 -1.42 -8.94 -31.69
CA GLU A 274 -2.06 -8.16 -30.61
C GLU A 274 -2.91 -9.05 -29.68
N MET A 275 -3.71 -9.97 -30.22
CA MET A 275 -4.51 -10.90 -29.41
C MET A 275 -3.68 -11.97 -28.71
N LEU A 276 -2.52 -12.36 -29.28
CA LEU A 276 -1.57 -13.27 -28.63
C LEU A 276 -0.88 -12.57 -27.45
N GLU A 277 -0.43 -11.33 -27.63
CA GLU A 277 0.15 -10.51 -26.56
C GLU A 277 -0.85 -10.26 -25.43
N ALA A 278 -2.11 -9.98 -25.76
CA ALA A 278 -3.20 -9.80 -24.79
C ALA A 278 -3.69 -11.12 -24.16
N ASN A 279 -3.09 -12.27 -24.45
CA ASN A 279 -3.52 -13.60 -23.99
C ASN A 279 -5.00 -13.97 -24.28
N ILE A 280 -5.63 -13.30 -25.25
CA ILE A 280 -7.01 -13.58 -25.69
C ILE A 280 -7.05 -14.89 -26.50
N ILE A 281 -6.02 -15.15 -27.31
CA ILE A 281 -5.88 -16.37 -28.09
C ILE A 281 -4.58 -17.11 -27.76
N ARG A 282 -4.54 -18.39 -28.10
CA ARG A 282 -3.33 -19.23 -27.95
C ARG A 282 -3.15 -20.15 -29.15
N ARG A 283 -1.90 -20.49 -29.44
CA ARG A 283 -1.58 -21.50 -30.45
C ARG A 283 -2.14 -22.86 -30.00
N SER A 284 -2.83 -23.57 -30.90
CA SER A 284 -3.42 -24.87 -30.61
C SER A 284 -3.36 -25.81 -31.82
N ARG A 285 -3.45 -27.12 -31.56
CA ARG A 285 -3.60 -28.17 -32.59
C ARG A 285 -4.99 -28.79 -32.43
N SER A 286 -5.99 -28.19 -33.08
CA SER A 286 -7.40 -28.59 -32.96
C SER A 286 -7.88 -29.36 -34.19
N PRO A 287 -8.73 -30.40 -34.03
CA PRO A 287 -9.46 -31.00 -35.15
C PRO A 287 -10.56 -30.07 -35.69
N TRP A 288 -10.92 -29.02 -34.94
CA TRP A 288 -11.85 -27.98 -35.35
C TRP A 288 -11.12 -26.80 -36.01
N SER A 289 -11.64 -26.29 -37.12
CA SER A 289 -11.07 -25.11 -37.79
C SER A 289 -12.13 -24.33 -38.55
N PHE A 290 -12.12 -23.01 -38.38
CA PHE A 290 -13.06 -22.08 -39.01
C PHE A 290 -12.29 -20.93 -39.67
N PRO A 291 -12.72 -20.43 -40.84
CA PRO A 291 -11.98 -19.42 -41.56
C PRO A 291 -12.16 -18.02 -40.96
N ILE A 292 -11.14 -17.20 -41.10
CA ILE A 292 -11.15 -15.77 -40.72
C ILE A 292 -11.80 -14.94 -41.83
N VAL A 293 -12.55 -13.93 -41.43
CA VAL A 293 -13.19 -12.95 -42.31
C VAL A 293 -12.84 -11.55 -41.81
N VAL A 294 -12.39 -10.68 -42.72
CA VAL A 294 -12.11 -9.27 -42.42
C VAL A 294 -13.29 -8.44 -42.90
N VAL A 295 -13.95 -7.73 -41.97
CA VAL A 295 -15.14 -6.92 -42.23
C VAL A 295 -14.82 -5.45 -42.02
N ASP A 296 -15.36 -4.58 -42.86
CA ASP A 296 -15.14 -3.14 -42.77
C ASP A 296 -16.11 -2.52 -41.76
N LYS A 297 -15.60 -1.74 -40.81
CA LYS A 297 -16.41 -0.91 -39.92
C LYS A 297 -16.84 0.37 -40.63
N LYS A 298 -17.87 1.02 -40.09
CA LYS A 298 -18.35 2.34 -40.54
C LYS A 298 -17.28 3.43 -40.43
N ASP A 299 -16.39 3.32 -39.44
CA ASP A 299 -15.27 4.24 -39.21
C ASP A 299 -14.06 4.01 -40.15
N GLY A 300 -14.15 3.05 -41.08
CA GLY A 300 -13.07 2.70 -42.01
C GLY A 300 -12.06 1.68 -41.46
N SER A 301 -12.07 1.40 -40.15
CA SER A 301 -11.25 0.35 -39.55
C SER A 301 -11.75 -1.05 -39.95
N LYS A 302 -10.92 -2.08 -39.74
CA LYS A 302 -11.22 -3.46 -40.12
C LYS A 302 -11.47 -4.30 -38.86
N ARG A 303 -12.50 -5.16 -38.86
CA ARG A 303 -12.76 -6.16 -37.82
C ARG A 303 -12.18 -7.50 -38.23
N PHE A 304 -11.41 -8.09 -37.33
CA PHE A 304 -11.04 -9.50 -37.38
C PHE A 304 -12.23 -10.33 -36.88
N CYS A 305 -12.81 -11.18 -37.72
CA CYS A 305 -13.94 -12.03 -37.37
C CYS A 305 -13.66 -13.49 -37.76
N ILE A 306 -14.31 -14.43 -37.07
CA ILE A 306 -14.26 -15.85 -37.41
C ILE A 306 -15.66 -16.28 -37.86
N ASP A 307 -15.74 -17.01 -38.98
CA ASP A 307 -17.00 -17.52 -39.47
C ASP A 307 -17.44 -18.79 -38.73
N PHE A 308 -18.16 -18.59 -37.63
CA PHE A 308 -18.75 -19.66 -36.82
C PHE A 308 -20.15 -20.09 -37.28
N ARG A 309 -20.61 -19.74 -38.49
CA ARG A 309 -21.98 -20.06 -38.93
C ARG A 309 -22.29 -21.55 -38.88
N LEU A 310 -21.35 -22.43 -39.25
CA LEU A 310 -21.54 -23.88 -39.16
C LEU A 310 -21.54 -24.37 -37.70
N LEU A 311 -20.65 -23.85 -36.86
CA LEU A 311 -20.61 -24.19 -35.43
C LEU A 311 -21.94 -23.81 -34.75
N ASN A 312 -22.46 -22.62 -35.06
CA ASN A 312 -23.71 -22.12 -34.48
C ASN A 312 -24.95 -22.96 -34.88
N ARG A 313 -24.90 -23.69 -35.99
CA ARG A 313 -25.99 -24.59 -36.41
C ARG A 313 -26.03 -25.89 -35.62
N ILE A 314 -24.87 -26.39 -35.20
CA ILE A 314 -24.75 -27.69 -34.49
C ILE A 314 -24.73 -27.53 -32.98
N ARG A 315 -24.43 -26.32 -32.48
CA ARG A 315 -24.43 -26.02 -31.05
C ARG A 315 -25.83 -26.20 -30.48
N THR A 316 -25.96 -26.97 -29.41
CA THR A 316 -27.19 -27.07 -28.63
C THR A 316 -27.56 -25.67 -28.12
N ARG A 317 -28.78 -25.19 -28.39
CA ARG A 317 -29.22 -23.90 -27.84
C ARG A 317 -29.34 -24.04 -26.33
N PHE A 318 -28.58 -23.23 -25.59
CA PHE A 318 -28.90 -22.95 -24.20
C PHE A 318 -30.26 -22.23 -24.18
N GLY A 319 -31.31 -22.94 -23.76
CA GLY A 319 -32.54 -22.29 -23.34
C GLY A 319 -32.22 -21.57 -22.04
N PHE A 320 -32.40 -20.25 -22.00
CA PHE A 320 -32.50 -19.52 -20.75
C PHE A 320 -33.83 -19.93 -20.09
N TYR A 321 -33.88 -21.13 -19.52
CA TYR A 321 -34.91 -21.46 -18.55
C TYR A 321 -34.44 -20.87 -17.24
N THR A 322 -34.96 -19.69 -16.93
CA THR A 322 -35.06 -19.23 -15.54
C THR A 322 -35.83 -20.30 -14.77
N GLN A 323 -35.12 -21.05 -13.92
CA GLN A 323 -35.73 -21.70 -12.76
C GLN A 323 -35.88 -20.68 -11.64
#